data_AF-A0A968LWX9-F1
#
_entry.id   AF-A0A968LWX9-F1
#
_cell.length_a   1.000
_cell.length_b   1.000
_cell.length_c   1.000
_cell.angle_alpha   90.00
_cell.angle_beta   90.00
_cell.angle_gamma   90.00
#
_symmetry.space_group_name_H-M   'P 1'
#
loop_
_entity.id
_entity.type
_entity.pdbx_description
1 polymer ?
#
loop_
_entity_poly.entity_id
_entity_poly.type
_entity_poly.pdbx_seq_one_letter_code
_entity_poly.pdbx_strand_id
1 'polypeptide(L)'
;MGQSMRQMMIVAGGVFFAISILCLILGGFAIAEKNKFEEELESRDAITKELNKSSGWDDTVNKPKLKTLQSSISGSFIGAGVTGSIAVGLAVAGRSKKQGEDKLKS
;
A
#
# COMPACT_ATOMS: atom_id res chain seq x y z
N MET A 1 -2.72 30.17 18.29
CA MET A 1 -3.35 28.90 17.85
C MET A 1 -3.49 27.99 19.06
N GLY A 2 -4.72 27.71 19.50
CA GLY A 2 -5.00 27.01 20.75
C GLY A 2 -4.49 25.57 20.77
N GLN A 3 -4.21 25.04 21.97
CA GLN A 3 -3.70 23.68 22.19
C GLN A 3 -4.50 22.60 21.43
N SER A 4 -5.81 22.77 21.26
CA SER A 4 -6.68 21.84 20.52
C SER A 4 -6.27 21.63 19.05
N MET A 5 -5.81 22.70 18.37
CA MET A 5 -5.44 22.64 16.95
C MET A 5 -4.13 21.89 16.72
N ARG A 6 -3.19 21.93 17.68
CA ARG A 6 -1.96 21.13 17.65
C ARG A 6 -2.24 19.65 17.85
N GLN A 7 -3.15 19.35 18.78
CA GLN A 7 -3.53 17.97 19.10
C GLN A 7 -4.22 17.30 17.91
N MET A 8 -5.10 18.01 17.20
CA MET A 8 -5.72 17.53 15.95
C MET A 8 -4.68 17.18 14.87
N MET A 9 -3.66 18.02 14.68
CA MET A 9 -2.60 17.76 13.68
C MET A 9 -1.77 16.51 14.03
N ILE A 10 -1.44 16.30 15.30
CA ILE A 10 -0.67 15.14 15.76
C ILE A 10 -1.49 13.85 15.58
N VAL A 11 -2.78 13.88 15.96
CA VAL A 11 -3.68 12.74 15.79
C VAL A 11 -3.85 12.39 14.30
N ALA A 12 -4.05 13.39 13.44
CA ALA A 12 -4.16 13.18 12.00
C ALA A 12 -2.89 12.54 11.42
N GLY A 13 -1.70 13.05 11.76
CA GLY A 13 -0.43 12.48 11.32
C GLY A 13 -0.24 11.02 11.75
N GLY A 14 -0.60 10.68 12.99
CA GLY A 14 -0.55 9.31 13.50
C GLY A 14 -1.50 8.36 12.77
N VAL A 15 -2.72 8.81 12.46
CA VAL A 15 -3.70 8.01 11.70
C VAL A 15 -3.21 7.74 10.28
N PHE A 16 -2.69 8.76 9.58
CA PHE A 16 -2.15 8.57 8.23
C PHE A 16 -0.92 7.63 8.21
N PHE A 17 -0.08 7.70 9.24
CA PHE A 17 1.05 6.78 9.38
C PHE A 17 0.61 5.34 9.62
N ALA A 18 -0.38 5.11 10.50
CA ALA A 18 -0.94 3.79 10.76
C ALA A 18 -1.60 3.17 9.52
N ILE A 19 -2.36 3.97 8.76
CA ILE A 19 -2.96 3.53 7.49
C ILE A 19 -1.87 3.17 6.48
N SER A 20 -0.79 3.95 6.39
CA SER A 20 0.34 3.64 5.50
C SER A 20 0.98 2.30 5.84
N ILE A 21 1.18 1.97 7.11
CA ILE A 21 1.74 0.68 7.54
C ILE A 21 0.77 -0.46 7.21
N LEU A 22 -0.52 -0.30 7.49
CA LEU A 22 -1.53 -1.31 7.17
C LEU A 22 -1.58 -1.60 5.66
N CYS A 23 -1.54 -0.57 4.83
CA CYS A 23 -1.48 -0.72 3.38
C CYS A 23 -0.21 -1.46 2.92
N LEU A 24 0.95 -1.22 3.57
CA LEU A 24 2.18 -1.97 3.26
C LEU A 24 2.09 -3.44 3.66
N ILE A 25 1.50 -3.75 4.82
CA ILE A 25 1.32 -5.14 5.28
C ILE A 25 0.39 -5.90 4.32
N LEU A 26 -0.76 -5.30 3.98
CA LEU A 26 -1.73 -5.90 3.06
C LEU A 26 -1.15 -6.05 1.65
N GLY A 27 -0.43 -5.04 1.16
CA GLY A 27 0.28 -5.10 -0.12
C GLY A 27 1.35 -6.19 -0.15
N GLY A 28 2.10 -6.36 0.95
CA GLY A 28 3.10 -7.42 1.10
C GLY A 28 2.49 -8.83 1.08
N PHE A 29 1.38 -9.04 1.80
CA PHE A 29 0.63 -10.30 1.75
C PHE A 29 0.13 -10.61 0.34
N ALA A 30 -0.43 -9.61 -0.36
CA ALA A 30 -0.91 -9.79 -1.73
C ALA A 30 0.23 -10.12 -2.72
N ILE A 31 1.43 -9.56 -2.54
CA ILE A 31 2.62 -9.94 -3.33
C ILE A 31 3.02 -11.39 -3.06
N ALA A 32 3.04 -11.82 -1.79
CA ALA A 32 3.40 -13.18 -1.43
C ALA A 32 2.42 -14.21 -2.03
N GLU A 33 1.11 -13.92 -2.01
CA GLU A 33 0.10 -14.74 -2.69
C GLU A 33 0.28 -14.74 -4.21
N LYS A 34 0.54 -13.57 -4.81
CA LYS A 34 0.80 -13.47 -6.26
C LYS A 34 1.98 -14.35 -6.68
N ASN A 35 3.10 -14.31 -5.93
CA ASN A 35 4.28 -15.11 -6.25
C ASN A 35 4.00 -16.61 -6.13
N LYS A 36 3.28 -17.05 -5.09
CA LYS A 36 2.86 -18.45 -4.96
C LYS A 36 1.98 -18.89 -6.12
N PHE A 37 1.06 -18.02 -6.56
CA PHE A 37 0.16 -18.31 -7.67
C PHE A 37 0.91 -18.38 -9.02
N GLU A 38 1.91 -17.52 -9.23
CA GLU A 38 2.78 -17.57 -10.41
C GLU A 38 3.62 -18.85 -10.41
N GLU A 39 4.17 -19.26 -9.27
CA GLU A 39 4.93 -20.51 -9.12
C GLU A 39 4.04 -21.76 -9.32
N GLU A 40 2.78 -21.75 -8.84
CA GLU A 40 1.79 -22.80 -9.15
C GLU A 40 1.40 -22.85 -10.63
N LEU A 41 1.45 -21.73 -11.35
CA LEU A 41 1.17 -21.69 -12.79
C LEU A 41 2.37 -22.13 -13.61
N GLU A 42 3.60 -21.84 -13.17
CA GLU A 42 4.82 -22.29 -13.82
C GLU A 42 5.12 -23.77 -13.58
N SER A 43 4.78 -24.30 -12.40
CA SER A 43 4.93 -25.73 -12.07
C SER A 43 3.90 -26.65 -12.73
N ARG A 44 2.87 -26.09 -13.39
CA ARG A 44 1.96 -26.87 -14.22
C ARG A 44 2.69 -27.36 -15.46
N ASP A 45 2.75 -28.68 -15.58
CA ASP A 45 3.41 -29.40 -16.66
C ASP A 45 3.03 -28.86 -18.05
N ALA A 46 3.97 -28.87 -19.00
CA ALA A 46 3.80 -28.25 -20.33
C ALA A 46 2.55 -28.75 -21.07
N ILE A 47 2.19 -30.02 -20.86
CA ILE A 47 0.99 -30.67 -21.40
C ILE A 47 -0.29 -30.03 -20.83
N THR A 48 -0.32 -29.76 -19.52
CA THR A 48 -1.45 -29.11 -18.85
C THR A 48 -1.57 -27.65 -19.30
N LYS A 49 -0.43 -27.01 -19.57
CA LYS A 49 -0.37 -25.63 -20.08
C LYS A 49 -0.95 -25.55 -21.50
N GLU A 50 -0.60 -26.47 -22.38
CA GLU A 50 -1.22 -26.58 -23.72
C GLU A 50 -2.70 -26.96 -23.65
N LEU A 51 -3.09 -27.90 -22.77
CA LEU A 51 -4.49 -28.26 -22.59
C LEU A 51 -5.34 -27.09 -22.07
N ASN A 52 -4.85 -26.33 -21.09
CA ASN A 52 -5.54 -25.15 -20.56
C ASN A 52 -5.62 -24.00 -21.56
N LYS A 53 -4.62 -23.87 -22.44
CA LYS A 53 -4.59 -22.87 -23.50
C LYS A 53 -5.56 -23.25 -24.64
N SER A 54 -5.68 -24.54 -24.92
CA SER A 54 -6.64 -25.12 -25.86
C SER A 54 -8.09 -25.07 -25.33
N SER A 55 -8.28 -25.34 -24.03
CA SER A 55 -9.60 -25.38 -23.39
C SER A 55 -10.15 -24.02 -22.96
N GLY A 56 -9.36 -22.93 -23.07
CA GLY A 56 -9.75 -21.58 -22.68
C GLY A 56 -9.80 -21.32 -21.17
N TRP A 57 -9.38 -22.29 -20.35
CA TRP A 57 -9.36 -22.18 -18.88
C TRP A 57 -8.38 -21.12 -18.37
N ASP A 58 -7.30 -20.88 -19.10
CA ASP A 58 -6.27 -19.92 -18.70
C ASP A 58 -6.78 -18.46 -18.74
N ASP A 59 -7.62 -18.14 -19.72
CA ASP A 59 -8.21 -16.81 -19.89
C ASP A 59 -9.38 -16.55 -18.92
N THR A 60 -10.12 -17.60 -18.55
CA THR A 60 -11.33 -17.47 -17.72
C THR A 60 -11.07 -17.59 -16.23
N VAL A 61 -10.05 -18.34 -15.79
CA VAL A 61 -9.84 -18.62 -14.35
C VAL A 61 -8.57 -17.95 -13.81
N ASN A 62 -7.46 -17.99 -14.57
CA ASN A 62 -6.17 -17.56 -14.05
C ASN A 62 -5.92 -16.06 -14.25
N LYS A 63 -6.13 -15.54 -15.46
CA LYS A 63 -5.97 -14.11 -15.77
C LYS A 63 -6.78 -13.16 -14.87
N PRO A 64 -8.09 -13.39 -14.62
CA PRO A 64 -8.86 -12.49 -13.76
C PRO A 64 -8.39 -12.51 -12.30
N LYS A 65 -7.95 -13.67 -11.77
CA LYS A 65 -7.39 -13.76 -10.42
C LYS A 65 -6.06 -13.01 -10.29
N LEU A 66 -5.14 -13.21 -11.24
CA LEU A 66 -3.87 -12.47 -11.32
C LEU A 66 -4.10 -10.96 -11.41
N LYS A 67 -5.05 -10.53 -12.24
CA LYS A 67 -5.41 -9.11 -12.39
C LYS A 67 -6.00 -8.52 -11.10
N THR A 68 -6.76 -9.32 -10.35
CA THR A 68 -7.34 -8.90 -9.07
C THR A 68 -6.26 -8.73 -8.00
N LEU A 69 -5.34 -9.70 -7.89
CA LEU A 69 -4.17 -9.61 -7.00
C LEU A 69 -3.29 -8.41 -7.35
N GLN A 70 -2.99 -8.21 -8.64
CA GLN A 70 -2.20 -7.06 -9.10
C GLN A 70 -2.89 -5.72 -8.85
N SER A 71 -4.22 -5.65 -9.00
CA SER A 71 -5.00 -4.44 -8.69
C SER A 71 -5.02 -4.16 -7.19
N SER A 72 -5.11 -5.21 -6.36
CA SER A 72 -5.05 -5.11 -4.89
C SER A 72 -3.68 -4.62 -4.42
N ILE A 73 -2.59 -5.16 -4.99
CA ILE A 73 -1.22 -4.68 -4.73
C ILE A 73 -1.10 -3.21 -5.12
N SER A 74 -1.51 -2.86 -6.34
CA SER A 74 -1.41 -1.47 -6.85
C SER A 74 -2.20 -0.50 -5.99
N GLY A 75 -3.43 -0.84 -5.61
CA GLY A 75 -4.27 -0.03 -4.71
C GLY A 75 -3.66 0.15 -3.33
N SER A 76 -3.07 -0.92 -2.78
CA SER A 76 -2.39 -0.89 -1.47
C SER A 76 -1.14 -0.01 -1.51
N PHE A 77 -0.33 -0.10 -2.56
CA PHE A 77 0.87 0.74 -2.72
C PHE A 77 0.53 2.22 -2.95
N ILE A 78 -0.50 2.52 -3.74
CA ILE A 78 -0.96 3.90 -3.95
C ILE A 78 -1.49 4.47 -2.63
N GLY A 79 -2.30 3.71 -1.89
CA GLY A 79 -2.81 4.11 -0.58
C GLY A 79 -1.68 4.38 0.42
N ALA A 80 -0.68 3.49 0.49
CA ALA A 80 0.51 3.68 1.32
C ALA A 80 1.33 4.92 0.90
N GLY A 81 1.53 5.13 -0.40
CA GLY A 81 2.30 6.26 -0.92
C GLY A 81 1.64 7.62 -0.63
N VAL A 82 0.33 7.73 -0.86
CA VAL A 82 -0.42 8.97 -0.60
C VAL A 82 -0.50 9.26 0.89
N THR A 83 -0.85 8.27 1.72
CA THR A 83 -0.98 8.49 3.16
C THR A 83 0.38 8.71 3.84
N GLY A 84 1.41 7.98 3.42
CA GLY A 84 2.79 8.16 3.89
C GLY A 84 3.36 9.53 3.56
N SER A 85 3.15 10.04 2.33
CA SER A 85 3.62 11.38 1.94
C SER A 85 2.92 12.50 2.72
N ILE A 86 1.62 12.36 3.01
CA ILE A 86 0.87 13.28 3.87
C ILE A 86 1.41 13.23 5.31
N ALA A 87 1.67 12.04 5.86
CA ALA A 87 2.21 11.88 7.21
C ALA A 87 3.59 12.54 7.34
N VAL A 88 4.48 12.35 6.36
CA VAL A 88 5.80 13.00 6.32
C VAL A 88 5.67 14.52 6.17
N GLY A 89 4.80 15.01 5.28
CA GLY A 89 4.53 16.43 5.11
C GLY A 89 4.03 17.12 6.39
N LEU A 90 3.11 16.45 7.10
CA LEU A 90 2.61 16.91 8.40
C LEU A 90 3.71 16.90 9.48
N ALA A 91 4.57 15.88 9.49
CA ALA A 91 5.70 15.81 10.42
C ALA A 91 6.73 16.95 10.20
N VAL A 92 7.03 17.27 8.94
CA VAL A 92 7.95 18.37 8.57
C VAL A 92 7.33 19.73 8.90
N ALA A 93 6.07 19.96 8.54
CA ALA A 93 5.35 21.20 8.86
C ALA A 93 5.23 21.43 10.38
N GLY A 94 5.03 20.36 11.15
CA GLY A 94 5.00 20.40 12.62
C GLY A 94 6.34 20.81 13.24
N ARG A 95 7.48 20.35 12.70
CA ARG A 95 8.82 20.77 13.16
C ARG A 95 9.10 22.25 12.89
N SER A 96 8.71 22.75 11.72
CA SER A 96 9.00 24.14 11.31
C SER A 96 8.28 25.17 12.20
N LYS A 97 7.04 24.91 12.62
CA LYS A 97 6.32 25.77 13.58
C LYS A 97 6.94 25.79 14.98
N LYS A 98 7.48 24.65 15.45
CA LYS A 98 8.08 24.55 16.79
C LYS A 98 9.36 25.40 16.90
N GLN A 99 10.15 25.42 15.82
CA GLN A 99 11.39 26.19 15.74
C GLN A 99 11.17 27.71 15.64
N GLY A 100 10.06 28.15 15.02
CA GLY A 100 9.69 29.57 14.95
C GLY A 100 9.20 30.13 16.29
N GLU A 101 8.54 29.34 17.13
CA GLU A 101 8.13 29.77 18.47
C GLU A 101 9.29 29.85 19.46
N ASP A 102 10.29 28.96 19.37
CA ASP A 102 11.48 29.03 20.22
C ASP A 102 12.35 30.26 19.89
N LYS A 103 12.38 30.71 18.63
CA LYS A 103 13.08 31.95 18.23
C LYS A 103 12.36 33.25 18.60
N LEU A 104 11.06 33.21 18.90
CA LEU A 104 10.28 34.37 19.34
C LEU A 104 10.26 34.53 20.88
N LYS A 105 10.77 33.54 21.62
CA LYS A 105 10.87 33.56 23.09
C LYS A 105 12.30 33.70 23.62
N SER A 106 13.31 33.74 22.74
CA SER A 106 14.71 34.06 23.05
C SER A 106 15.02 35.50 22.67
#